data_AF-A0A2N5X9P6-F1
#
_entry.id   AF-A0A2N5X9P6-F1
#
_cell.length_a   1.000
_cell.length_b   1.000
_cell.length_c   1.000
_cell.angle_alpha   90.00
_cell.angle_beta   90.00
_cell.angle_gamma   90.00
#
_symmetry.space_group_name_H-M   'P 1'
#
loop_
_entity.id
_entity.type
_entity.pdbx_description
1 polymer ?
#
loop_
_entity_poly.entity_id
_entity_poly.type
_entity_poly.pdbx_seq_one_letter_code
_entity_poly.pdbx_strand_id
1 'polypeptide(L)'
;MSDESPHSPDEVLRCHAEALAFFGRGVHAVLPDRWDLPTPDEDWTVRDLVNHLTVEQLWVPPLVDEGLDPAAVGDRFDGDVLGDDPAAAWDAAAG
;
A
#
# COMPACT_ATOMS: atom_id res chain seq x y z
N MET A 1 -25.05 15.53 14.93
CA MET A 1 -24.43 14.19 15.04
C MET A 1 -22.96 14.44 15.10
N SER A 2 -22.37 14.33 16.29
CA SER A 2 -20.92 14.29 16.41
C SER A 2 -20.48 12.95 15.83
N ASP A 3 -19.61 12.99 14.82
CA ASP A 3 -18.91 11.82 14.32
C ASP A 3 -17.88 11.44 15.40
N GLU A 4 -18.29 10.59 16.33
CA GLU A 4 -17.36 9.99 17.28
C GLU A 4 -16.93 8.67 16.65
N SER A 5 -15.91 8.75 15.79
CA SER A 5 -15.24 7.56 15.27
C SER A 5 -14.81 6.69 16.45
N PRO A 6 -15.06 5.37 16.44
CA PRO A 6 -14.89 4.47 17.59
C PRO A 6 -13.42 4.30 18.05
N HIS A 7 -12.47 4.86 17.29
CA HIS A 7 -11.04 4.82 17.55
C HIS A 7 -10.46 6.23 17.55
N SER A 8 -9.53 6.52 18.46
CA SER A 8 -8.83 7.81 18.44
C SER A 8 -7.92 7.91 17.21
N PRO A 9 -7.59 9.12 16.74
CA PRO A 9 -6.64 9.30 15.65
C PRO A 9 -5.29 8.59 15.91
N ASP A 10 -4.78 8.66 17.13
CA ASP A 10 -3.54 7.99 17.52
C ASP A 10 -3.64 6.46 17.44
N GLU A 11 -4.80 5.90 17.80
CA GLU A 11 -5.04 4.46 17.69
C GLU A 11 -5.07 4.01 16.23
N VAL A 12 -5.73 4.80 15.35
CA VAL A 12 -5.77 4.54 13.91
C VAL A 12 -4.36 4.57 13.32
N LEU A 13 -3.57 5.61 13.62
CA LEU A 13 -2.19 5.74 13.14
C LEU A 13 -1.29 4.61 13.62
N ARG A 14 -1.42 4.20 14.90
CA ARG A 14 -0.67 3.06 15.43
C ARG A 14 -1.06 1.76 14.73
N CYS A 15 -2.35 1.46 14.61
CA CYS A 15 -2.83 0.27 13.91
C CYS A 15 -2.39 0.25 12.45
N HIS A 16 -2.40 1.42 11.79
CA HIS A 16 -1.93 1.55 10.42
C HIS A 16 -0.43 1.23 10.30
N ALA A 17 0.42 1.82 11.16
CA ALA A 17 1.85 1.51 11.18
C ALA A 17 2.14 0.02 11.47
N GLU A 18 1.38 -0.59 12.37
CA GLU A 18 1.47 -2.03 12.65
C GLU A 18 1.07 -2.89 11.45
N ALA A 19 0.02 -2.48 10.72
CA ALA A 19 -0.42 -3.15 9.50
C ALA A 19 0.62 -3.04 8.38
N LEU A 20 1.21 -1.85 8.16
CA LEU A 20 2.29 -1.66 7.17
C LEU A 20 3.51 -2.50 7.50
N ALA A 21 3.93 -2.52 8.77
CA ALA A 21 5.04 -3.35 9.22
C ALA A 21 4.74 -4.86 9.07
N PHE A 22 3.49 -5.28 9.33
CA PHE A 22 3.08 -6.66 9.13
C PHE A 22 3.14 -7.06 7.65
N PHE A 23 2.57 -6.24 6.77
CA PHE A 23 2.55 -6.50 5.34
C PHE A 23 3.97 -6.48 4.74
N GLY A 24 4.80 -5.51 5.12
CA GLY A 24 6.19 -5.41 4.68
C GLY A 24 7.01 -6.66 5.03
N ARG A 25 6.83 -7.26 6.21
CA ARG A 25 7.48 -8.55 6.52
C ARG A 25 7.08 -9.66 5.55
N GLY A 26 5.84 -9.64 5.06
CA GLY A 26 5.37 -10.56 4.01
C GLY A 26 6.07 -10.30 2.69
N VAL A 27 6.11 -9.04 2.24
CA VAL A 27 6.79 -8.59 1.02
C VAL A 27 8.26 -9.03 0.99
N HIS A 28 9.00 -8.76 2.08
CA HIS A 28 10.42 -9.12 2.22
C HIS A 28 10.67 -10.64 2.30
N ALA A 29 9.64 -11.45 2.58
CA ALA A 29 9.73 -12.90 2.61
C ALA A 29 9.43 -13.57 1.27
N VAL A 30 8.95 -12.83 0.26
CA VAL A 30 8.64 -13.38 -1.07
C VAL A 30 9.94 -13.72 -1.80
N LEU A 31 10.07 -14.97 -2.24
CA LEU A 31 11.20 -15.39 -3.05
C LEU A 31 11.08 -14.85 -4.49
N PRO A 32 12.20 -14.59 -5.20
CA PRO A 32 12.16 -14.03 -6.55
C PRO A 32 11.31 -14.84 -7.56
N ASP A 33 11.21 -16.16 -7.41
CA ASP A 33 10.43 -17.06 -8.27
C ASP A 33 8.93 -17.15 -7.89
N ARG A 34 8.45 -16.36 -6.92
CA ARG A 34 7.10 -16.47 -6.35
C ARG A 34 6.18 -15.29 -6.62
N TRP A 35 6.70 -14.24 -7.25
CA TRP A 35 5.94 -13.03 -7.54
C TRP A 35 4.77 -13.27 -8.49
N ASP A 36 4.93 -14.17 -9.46
CA ASP A 36 3.90 -14.50 -10.46
C ASP A 36 2.95 -15.62 -9.99
N LEU A 37 3.09 -16.13 -8.77
CA LEU A 37 2.17 -17.14 -8.24
C LEU A 37 0.84 -16.50 -7.83
N PRO A 38 -0.29 -17.23 -7.96
CA PRO A 38 -1.58 -16.74 -7.53
C PRO A 38 -1.64 -16.59 -6.00
N THR A 39 -2.42 -15.63 -5.55
CA THR A 39 -2.88 -15.58 -4.16
C THR A 39 -4.06 -16.56 -3.96
N PRO A 40 -4.58 -16.75 -2.73
CA PRO A 40 -5.84 -17.49 -2.54
C PRO A 40 -7.03 -16.89 -3.29
N ASP A 41 -6.99 -15.59 -3.59
CA ASP A 41 -7.82 -14.97 -4.63
C ASP A 41 -7.09 -15.17 -5.97
N GLU A 42 -7.52 -16.17 -6.73
CA GLU A 42 -6.80 -16.66 -7.91
C GLU A 42 -6.73 -15.63 -9.06
N ASP A 43 -7.56 -14.58 -9.01
CA ASP A 43 -7.53 -13.49 -9.99
C ASP A 43 -6.28 -12.61 -9.87
N TRP A 44 -5.53 -12.73 -8.76
CA TRP A 44 -4.39 -11.87 -8.44
C TRP A 44 -3.13 -12.70 -8.21
N THR A 45 -2.02 -12.27 -8.81
CA THR A 45 -0.68 -12.75 -8.42
C THR A 45 -0.22 -12.05 -7.14
N VAL A 46 0.85 -12.57 -6.52
CA VAL A 46 1.52 -11.87 -5.41
C VAL A 46 1.97 -10.47 -5.83
N ARG A 47 2.48 -10.32 -7.06
CA ARG A 47 2.87 -9.01 -7.63
C ARG A 47 1.68 -8.07 -7.73
N ASP A 48 0.53 -8.54 -8.21
CA ASP A 48 -0.67 -7.71 -8.33
C ASP A 48 -1.14 -7.19 -6.97
N LEU A 49 -1.15 -8.05 -5.95
CA LEU A 49 -1.54 -7.67 -4.60
C LEU A 49 -0.60 -6.65 -3.97
N VAL A 50 0.71 -6.88 -4.06
CA VAL A 50 1.70 -5.94 -3.51
C VAL A 50 1.69 -4.63 -4.29
N ASN A 51 1.53 -4.68 -5.62
CA ASN A 51 1.45 -3.48 -6.45
C ASN A 51 0.24 -2.62 -6.05
N HIS A 52 -0.93 -3.24 -5.91
CA HIS A 52 -2.13 -2.54 -5.48
C HIS A 52 -1.96 -1.82 -4.14
N LEU A 53 -1.47 -2.52 -3.11
CA LEU A 53 -1.29 -1.91 -1.79
C LEU A 53 -0.16 -0.87 -1.77
N THR A 54 0.88 -1.03 -2.60
CA THR A 54 1.91 -0.01 -2.78
C THR A 54 1.33 1.26 -3.40
N VAL A 55 0.49 1.12 -4.43
CA VAL A 55 -0.24 2.26 -5.02
C VAL A 55 -1.09 2.95 -3.96
N GLU A 56 -1.85 2.21 -3.13
CA GLU A 56 -2.65 2.82 -2.07
C GLU A 56 -1.81 3.67 -1.11
N GLN A 57 -0.60 3.22 -0.73
CA GLN A 57 0.29 4.02 0.12
C GLN A 57 0.82 5.26 -0.59
N LEU A 58 1.13 5.18 -1.89
CA LEU A 58 1.59 6.32 -2.69
C LEU A 58 0.52 7.41 -2.87
N TRP A 59 -0.76 7.07 -2.75
CA TRP A 59 -1.85 8.06 -2.75
C TRP A 59 -1.96 8.86 -1.45
N VAL A 60 -1.43 8.36 -0.33
CA VAL A 60 -1.60 9.01 0.98
C VAL A 60 -0.95 10.40 1.05
N PRO A 61 0.34 10.60 0.73
CA PRO A 61 0.96 11.93 0.85
C PRO A 61 0.29 13.00 -0.05
N PRO A 62 -0.01 12.76 -1.34
CA PRO A 62 -0.73 13.71 -2.18
C PRO A 62 -2.09 14.14 -1.62
N LEU A 63 -2.85 13.20 -1.03
CA LEU A 63 -4.19 13.50 -0.52
C LEU A 63 -4.16 14.14 0.88
N VAL A 64 -3.29 13.67 1.76
CA VAL A 64 -3.31 14.01 3.19
C VAL A 64 -2.33 15.13 3.53
N ASP A 65 -1.09 15.04 3.03
CA ASP A 65 -0.04 16.02 3.35
C ASP A 65 -0.11 17.22 2.39
N GLU A 66 -0.29 16.96 1.09
CA GLU A 66 -0.38 18.02 0.07
C GLU A 66 -1.79 18.57 -0.11
N GLY A 67 -2.82 17.83 0.32
CA GLY A 67 -4.23 18.25 0.24
C GLY A 67 -4.79 18.33 -1.18
N LEU A 68 -4.26 17.53 -2.10
CA LEU A 68 -4.73 17.48 -3.49
C LEU A 68 -6.09 16.79 -3.59
N ASP A 69 -6.88 17.23 -4.57
CA ASP A 69 -8.10 16.52 -4.98
C ASP A 69 -7.74 15.21 -5.69
N PRO A 70 -8.50 14.12 -5.52
CA PRO A 70 -8.25 12.85 -6.22
C PRO A 70 -8.14 12.98 -7.74
N ALA A 71 -8.89 13.88 -8.37
CA ALA A 71 -8.80 14.14 -9.80
C ALA A 71 -7.49 14.82 -10.21
N ALA A 72 -6.84 15.53 -9.28
CA ALA A 72 -5.52 16.12 -9.50
C ALA A 72 -4.38 15.10 -9.34
N VAL A 73 -4.57 14.06 -8.51
CA VAL A 73 -3.65 12.91 -8.45
C VAL A 73 -3.76 12.08 -9.74
N GLY A 74 -4.98 11.89 -10.23
CA GLY A 74 -5.25 11.30 -11.54
C GLY A 74 -4.74 9.87 -11.66
N ASP A 75 -4.03 9.60 -12.76
CA ASP A 75 -3.48 8.30 -13.16
C ASP A 75 -1.97 8.16 -12.83
N ARG A 76 -1.45 9.01 -11.94
CA ARG A 76 -0.01 9.09 -11.63
C ARG A 76 0.61 7.76 -11.19
N PHE A 77 -0.19 6.88 -10.59
CA PHE A 77 0.23 5.60 -10.03
C PHE A 77 -0.42 4.42 -10.75
N ASP A 78 -0.95 4.62 -11.96
CA ASP A 78 -1.50 3.54 -12.77
C ASP A 78 -0.40 2.57 -13.23
N GLY A 79 -0.75 1.28 -13.30
CA GLY A 79 0.15 0.23 -13.73
C GLY A 79 1.02 -0.32 -12.61
N ASP A 80 2.20 -0.82 -12.98
CA ASP A 80 3.14 -1.47 -12.06
C ASP A 80 4.16 -0.46 -11.53
N VAL A 81 4.01 -0.12 -10.24
CA VAL A 81 4.92 0.80 -9.52
C VAL A 81 6.06 0.08 -8.80
N LEU A 82 6.08 -1.26 -8.81
CA LEU A 82 7.07 -2.06 -8.10
C LEU A 82 8.43 -2.11 -8.81
N GLY A 83 8.41 -2.02 -10.15
CA GLY A 83 9.62 -2.11 -10.97
C GLY A 83 10.38 -3.42 -10.74
N ASP A 84 11.71 -3.35 -10.73
CA ASP A 84 12.58 -4.52 -10.60
C ASP A 84 12.85 -4.95 -9.14
N ASP A 85 12.54 -4.09 -8.17
CA ASP A 85 12.73 -4.36 -6.74
C ASP A 85 11.42 -4.05 -5.96
N PRO A 86 10.48 -5.00 -5.95
CA PRO A 86 9.20 -4.83 -5.27
C PRO A 86 9.31 -4.51 -3.78
N ALA A 87 10.33 -5.03 -3.10
CA ALA A 87 10.50 -4.82 -1.67
C ALA A 87 10.96 -3.38 -1.39
N ALA A 88 11.92 -2.87 -2.17
CA ALA A 88 12.34 -1.48 -2.07
C ALA A 88 11.23 -0.49 -2.44
N ALA A 89 10.41 -0.83 -3.45
CA ALA A 89 9.26 -0.02 -3.84
C ALA A 89 8.21 0.07 -2.72
N TRP A 90 7.91 -1.07 -2.07
CA TRP A 90 7.03 -1.09 -0.91
C TRP A 90 7.59 -0.24 0.24
N ASP A 91 8.87 -0.42 0.61
CA ASP A 91 9.49 0.32 1.71
C ASP A 91 9.44 1.84 1.48
N ALA A 92 9.69 2.29 0.25
CA ALA A 92 9.60 3.70 -0.11
C ALA A 92 8.17 4.27 -0.01
N ALA A 93 7.15 3.45 -0.30
CA ALA A 93 5.76 3.86 -0.22
C ALA A 93 5.20 3.83 1.21
N ALA A 94 5.64 2.85 2.02
CA ALA A 94 5.14 2.61 3.37
C ALA A 94 5.77 3.48 4.47
N GLY A 95 6.85 4.23 4.17
CA GLY A 95 7.45 5.25 5.04
C GLY A 95 8.88 4.99 5.46
#